data_AF-A0A510PQG9-F1
#
_entry.id   AF-A0A510PQG9-F1
#
_cell.length_a   1.000
_cell.length_b   1.000
_cell.length_c   1.000
_cell.angle_alpha   90.00
_cell.angle_beta   90.00
_cell.angle_gamma   90.00
#
_symmetry.space_group_name_H-M   'P 1'
#
loop_
_entity.id
_entity.type
_entity.pdbx_description
1 polymer ?
#
loop_
_entity_poly.entity_id
_entity_poly.type
_entity_poly.pdbx_seq_one_letter_code
_entity_poly.pdbx_strand_id
1 'polypeptide(L)'
;MRDSLSSHLRVQQHCLNQVKLAVRKQGFSSQRSLAKEAEFSLAIVSNFLTGKPVEQATFAQICRRLCLDWQEIAALNVQLTAPPQDKILVNSPSKSEKLDTLPPYPNGAVPLGSPFYLERLPLEEQIRQEIKKPGALVRIKAPKEMGKTSLLLRMLDFAKQQGYRTVSLNLEQVDQAILSDLNQFLRWLCANAARQLQLKPQLDEYWDEDLGSKISCTVYIQDYLLESITAPIVLALDELNQIFEHPQVAKDFLPLLRSWYEEAKTLPIWQKLRLIVVHSTEIYVPLQLNQSPFNVGFPAQLSHFSLEEVLQLAQRYQLTWENQEKVKQLMELVGGHPALVQTALYYLSREEITMTQILTSATSVTGIYAHHLRRHWAVLEQQPELAKALDRVMSAVEPVQLDPILAYKLSSMGLLKQSGDKVVPGYELYRRYFLEVKSSIIYQ
;
A
#
# COMPACT_ATOMS: atom_id res chain seq x y z
N MET A 1 -3.76 47.50 -27.11
CA MET A 1 -4.90 46.56 -26.97
C MET A 1 -4.48 45.52 -25.97
N ARG A 2 -5.18 45.41 -24.84
CA ARG A 2 -4.81 44.55 -23.72
C ARG A 2 -5.12 43.09 -24.07
N ASP A 3 -4.07 42.27 -24.11
CA ASP A 3 -4.17 40.83 -24.27
C ASP A 3 -5.01 40.24 -23.12
N SER A 4 -6.05 39.48 -23.49
CA SER A 4 -6.88 38.73 -22.54
C SER A 4 -6.08 37.51 -22.04
N LEU A 5 -5.17 37.76 -21.10
CA LEU A 5 -4.47 36.74 -20.34
C LEU A 5 -5.50 35.93 -19.53
N SER A 6 -5.34 34.61 -19.54
CA SER A 6 -6.18 33.65 -18.82
C SER A 6 -6.45 34.09 -17.38
N SER A 7 -7.72 34.24 -17.01
CA SER A 7 -8.12 34.86 -15.74
C SER A 7 -7.93 33.98 -14.49
N HIS A 8 -7.36 32.78 -14.61
CA HIS A 8 -7.30 31.79 -13.53
C HIS A 8 -5.89 31.18 -13.39
N LEU A 9 -5.40 31.14 -12.15
CA LEU A 9 -4.11 30.57 -11.75
C LEU A 9 -4.32 29.37 -10.82
N ARG A 10 -3.38 28.44 -10.79
CA ARG A 10 -3.34 27.37 -9.78
C ARG A 10 -1.96 27.27 -9.15
N VAL A 11 -1.91 26.78 -7.91
CA VAL A 11 -0.63 26.53 -7.23
C VAL A 11 0.07 25.35 -7.91
N GLN A 12 1.36 25.50 -8.22
CA GLN A 12 2.20 24.43 -8.75
C GLN A 12 2.23 23.25 -7.78
N GLN A 13 2.19 22.02 -8.31
CA GLN A 13 2.00 20.81 -7.50
C GLN A 13 3.06 20.66 -6.40
N HIS A 14 4.32 21.04 -6.68
CA HIS A 14 5.42 20.96 -5.72
C HIS A 14 5.37 22.07 -4.66
N CYS A 15 4.67 23.18 -4.90
CA CYS A 15 4.50 24.28 -3.96
C CYS A 15 3.34 24.05 -2.97
N LEU A 16 2.46 23.05 -3.18
CA LEU A 16 1.26 22.85 -2.34
C LEU A 16 1.57 22.67 -0.84
N ASN A 17 2.65 21.97 -0.50
CA ASN A 17 3.05 21.79 0.89
C ASN A 17 3.57 23.10 1.50
N GLN A 18 4.33 23.89 0.74
CA GLN A 18 4.81 25.21 1.15
C GLN A 18 3.63 26.16 1.42
N VAL A 19 2.62 26.16 0.54
CA VAL A 19 1.43 26.99 0.70
C VAL A 19 0.63 26.58 1.94
N LYS A 20 0.43 25.27 2.18
CA LYS A 20 -0.27 24.77 3.38
C LYS A 20 0.47 25.11 4.68
N LEU A 21 1.81 25.07 4.67
CA LEU A 21 2.62 25.48 5.80
C LEU A 21 2.54 26.99 6.05
N ALA A 22 2.46 27.81 4.99
CA ALA A 22 2.30 29.26 5.11
C ALA A 22 1.01 29.64 5.84
N VAL A 23 -0.09 28.91 5.64
CA VAL A 23 -1.35 29.11 6.40
C VAL A 23 -1.11 29.03 7.91
N ARG A 24 -0.37 28.02 8.38
CA ARG A 24 -0.05 27.87 9.81
C ARG A 24 0.96 28.92 10.29
N LYS A 25 1.96 29.24 9.48
CA LYS A 25 2.98 30.25 9.81
C LYS A 25 2.39 31.65 10.00
N GLN A 26 1.33 31.99 9.29
CA GLN A 26 0.62 33.27 9.44
C GLN A 26 -0.44 33.27 10.53
N GLY A 27 -0.46 32.25 11.40
CA GLY A 27 -1.34 32.23 12.59
C GLY A 27 -2.75 31.70 12.35
N PHE A 28 -3.09 31.24 11.14
CA PHE A 28 -4.40 30.64 10.87
C PHE A 28 -4.45 29.20 11.39
N SER A 29 -5.39 28.92 12.30
CA SER A 29 -5.57 27.60 12.90
C SER A 29 -6.12 26.56 11.91
N SER A 30 -6.78 27.01 10.83
CA SER A 30 -7.31 26.16 9.78
C SER A 30 -7.64 26.96 8.50
N GLN A 31 -7.88 26.25 7.39
CA GLN A 31 -8.40 26.88 6.16
C GLN A 31 -9.74 27.62 6.37
N ARG A 32 -10.54 27.23 7.38
CA ARG A 32 -11.78 27.93 7.74
C ARG A 32 -11.49 29.28 8.42
N SER A 33 -10.47 29.35 9.26
CA SER A 33 -10.01 30.61 9.88
C SER A 33 -9.44 31.55 8.80
N LEU A 34 -8.61 31.05 7.88
CA LEU A 34 -8.16 31.83 6.72
C LEU A 34 -9.33 32.34 5.86
N ALA A 35 -10.30 31.49 5.54
CA ALA A 35 -11.47 31.90 4.76
C ALA A 35 -12.28 33.01 5.48
N LYS A 36 -12.48 32.88 6.80
CA LYS A 36 -13.25 33.84 7.60
C LYS A 36 -12.53 35.18 7.79
N GLU A 37 -11.24 35.15 8.10
CA GLU A 37 -10.46 36.36 8.44
C GLU A 37 -9.96 37.12 7.22
N ALA A 38 -9.79 36.45 6.09
CA ALA A 38 -9.42 37.07 4.83
C ALA A 38 -10.62 37.31 3.88
N GLU A 39 -11.85 37.11 4.38
CA GLU A 39 -13.11 37.35 3.66
C GLU A 39 -13.24 36.59 2.32
N PHE A 40 -12.72 35.37 2.27
CA PHE A 40 -12.87 34.48 1.11
C PHE A 40 -13.92 33.40 1.36
N SER A 41 -14.52 32.86 0.29
CA SER A 41 -15.32 31.65 0.43
C SER A 41 -14.43 30.47 0.79
N LEU A 42 -14.96 29.55 1.62
CA LEU A 42 -14.23 28.34 2.00
C LEU A 42 -13.85 27.48 0.79
N ALA A 43 -14.69 27.49 -0.26
CA ALA A 43 -14.44 26.78 -1.51
C ALA A 43 -13.23 27.35 -2.25
N ILE A 44 -13.07 28.68 -2.29
CA ILE A 44 -11.94 29.34 -2.94
C ILE A 44 -10.62 29.00 -2.22
N VAL A 45 -10.60 29.07 -0.89
CA VAL A 45 -9.42 28.72 -0.10
C VAL A 45 -9.07 27.24 -0.27
N SER A 46 -10.07 26.35 -0.26
CA SER A 46 -9.87 24.92 -0.53
C SER A 46 -9.30 24.68 -1.94
N ASN A 47 -9.82 25.35 -2.96
CA ASN A 47 -9.32 25.24 -4.33
C ASN A 47 -7.86 25.69 -4.44
N PHE A 48 -7.51 26.82 -3.81
CA PHE A 48 -6.12 27.32 -3.76
C PHE A 48 -5.17 26.32 -3.08
N LEU A 49 -5.53 25.81 -1.90
CA LEU A 49 -4.70 24.87 -1.12
C LEU A 49 -4.61 23.45 -1.73
N THR A 50 -5.47 23.12 -2.69
CA THR A 50 -5.49 21.84 -3.39
C THR A 50 -4.99 21.92 -4.83
N GLY A 51 -4.51 23.08 -5.27
CA GLY A 51 -3.96 23.25 -6.62
C GLY A 51 -5.02 23.29 -7.73
N LYS A 52 -6.28 23.57 -7.38
CA LYS A 52 -7.34 23.83 -8.34
C LYS A 52 -7.28 25.28 -8.84
N PRO A 53 -7.76 25.58 -10.06
CA PRO A 53 -7.75 26.94 -10.60
C PRO A 53 -8.60 27.89 -9.76
N VAL A 54 -8.05 29.08 -9.49
CA VAL A 54 -8.69 30.20 -8.80
C VAL A 54 -8.45 31.46 -9.62
N GLU A 55 -9.41 32.37 -9.65
CA GLU A 55 -9.26 33.64 -10.36
C GLU A 55 -7.98 34.38 -9.95
N GLN A 56 -7.26 34.96 -10.91
CA GLN A 56 -5.93 35.55 -10.73
C GLN A 56 -5.90 36.64 -9.65
N ALA A 57 -6.90 37.53 -9.62
CA ALA A 57 -6.99 38.58 -8.60
C ALA A 57 -7.11 37.98 -7.19
N THR A 58 -7.98 36.97 -7.04
CA THR A 58 -8.20 36.24 -5.80
C THR A 58 -6.96 35.42 -5.40
N PHE A 59 -6.30 34.78 -6.35
CA PHE A 59 -5.05 34.04 -6.14
C PHE A 59 -3.96 34.96 -5.57
N ALA A 60 -3.75 36.13 -6.18
CA ALA A 60 -2.76 37.10 -5.71
C ALA A 60 -3.11 37.67 -4.32
N GLN A 61 -4.39 37.89 -4.02
CA GLN A 61 -4.81 38.35 -2.69
C GLN A 61 -4.56 37.29 -1.61
N ILE A 62 -4.84 36.01 -1.89
CA ILE A 62 -4.53 34.93 -0.95
C ILE A 62 -3.01 34.84 -0.71
N CYS A 63 -2.20 34.95 -1.77
CA CYS A 63 -0.74 34.93 -1.63
C CYS A 63 -0.22 36.09 -0.78
N ARG A 64 -0.75 37.31 -0.94
CA ARG A 64 -0.41 38.46 -0.08
C ARG A 64 -0.72 38.23 1.39
N ARG A 65 -1.85 37.60 1.70
CA ARG A 65 -2.23 37.25 3.09
C ARG A 65 -1.33 36.17 3.68
N LEU A 66 -0.75 35.33 2.84
CA LEU A 66 0.17 34.27 3.25
C LEU A 66 1.65 34.67 3.19
N CYS A 67 1.96 35.91 2.80
CA CYS A 67 3.31 36.42 2.51
C CYS A 67 4.08 35.52 1.52
N LEU A 68 3.40 35.12 0.43
CA LEU A 68 3.97 34.31 -0.65
C LEU A 68 4.06 35.14 -1.94
N ASP A 69 5.12 34.92 -2.72
CA ASP A 69 5.19 35.45 -4.07
C ASP A 69 4.33 34.57 -5.01
N TRP A 70 3.27 35.17 -5.55
CA TRP A 70 2.35 34.46 -6.43
C TRP A 70 3.00 34.07 -7.76
N GLN A 71 4.04 34.78 -8.22
CA GLN A 71 4.73 34.48 -9.49
C GLN A 71 5.58 33.21 -9.39
N GLU A 72 6.14 32.93 -8.21
CA GLU A 72 6.95 31.74 -7.97
C GLU A 72 6.10 30.47 -7.84
N ILE A 73 4.88 30.59 -7.34
CA ILE A 73 4.03 29.42 -7.02
C ILE A 73 2.89 29.18 -8.01
N ALA A 74 2.63 30.08 -8.96
CA ALA A 74 1.54 29.93 -9.92
C ALA A 74 1.93 29.13 -11.17
N ALA A 75 1.03 28.29 -11.66
CA ALA A 75 1.03 27.76 -13.03
C ALA A 75 -0.08 28.41 -13.85
N LEU A 76 0.24 28.87 -15.06
CA LEU A 76 -0.74 29.37 -16.05
C LEU A 76 -1.43 28.18 -16.73
N ASN A 77 -2.76 28.21 -16.81
CA ASN A 77 -3.52 27.23 -17.59
C ASN A 77 -3.74 27.75 -19.02
N VAL A 78 -3.15 27.08 -20.02
CA VAL A 78 -3.58 27.19 -21.42
C VAL A 78 -4.67 26.13 -21.64
N GLN A 79 -5.93 26.55 -21.79
CA GLN A 79 -7.04 25.63 -22.10
C GLN A 79 -7.18 25.42 -23.61
N LEU A 80 -7.14 24.16 -24.02
CA LEU A 80 -7.67 23.67 -25.29
C LEU A 80 -9.19 23.93 -25.32
N THR A 81 -9.66 24.74 -26.26
CA THR A 81 -11.08 24.99 -26.52
C THR A 81 -11.69 23.84 -27.33
N ALA A 82 -12.82 23.31 -26.87
CA ALA A 82 -13.66 22.38 -27.62
C ALA A 82 -14.31 23.08 -28.86
N PRO A 83 -14.56 22.38 -29.98
CA PRO A 83 -15.29 22.95 -31.10
C PRO A 83 -16.82 22.73 -31.00
N PRO A 84 -17.64 23.50 -31.76
CA PRO A 84 -19.08 23.60 -31.58
C PRO A 84 -19.88 22.47 -32.25
N GLN A 85 -21.08 22.26 -31.73
CA GLN A 85 -22.07 21.30 -32.19
C GLN A 85 -22.62 21.68 -33.58
N ASP A 86 -22.52 20.76 -34.54
CA ASP A 86 -23.44 20.68 -35.67
C ASP A 86 -23.85 19.24 -35.94
N LYS A 87 -25.16 19.08 -36.20
CA LYS A 87 -25.88 17.82 -36.37
C LYS A 87 -25.46 17.10 -37.65
N ILE A 88 -24.89 15.90 -37.56
CA ILE A 88 -25.00 14.88 -38.62
C ILE A 88 -25.17 13.48 -38.01
N LEU A 89 -26.16 12.80 -38.58
CA LEU A 89 -26.66 11.43 -38.44
C LEU A 89 -25.80 10.34 -37.78
N VAL A 90 -26.52 9.60 -36.92
CA VAL A 90 -26.33 8.24 -36.39
C VAL A 90 -25.44 7.33 -37.27
N ASN A 91 -24.34 6.86 -36.68
CA ASN A 91 -23.89 5.46 -36.81
C ASN A 91 -23.02 5.05 -35.62
N SER A 92 -23.27 3.83 -35.15
CA SER A 92 -22.76 3.16 -33.95
C SER A 92 -21.24 2.87 -33.99
N PRO A 93 -20.64 2.44 -32.86
CA PRO A 93 -19.25 2.71 -32.54
C PRO A 93 -18.29 1.67 -33.12
N SER A 94 -17.19 2.14 -33.70
CA SER A 94 -15.94 1.40 -33.69
C SER A 94 -14.78 2.37 -33.86
N LYS A 95 -13.98 2.53 -32.81
CA LYS A 95 -12.52 2.50 -32.87
C LYS A 95 -11.95 2.66 -31.47
N SER A 96 -11.29 1.58 -31.07
CA SER A 96 -10.30 1.48 -30.01
C SER A 96 -9.40 2.72 -29.96
N GLU A 97 -9.46 3.45 -28.86
CA GLU A 97 -8.35 4.29 -28.43
C GLU A 97 -7.19 3.37 -28.04
N LYS A 98 -6.10 3.41 -28.82
CA LYS A 98 -4.81 2.89 -28.39
C LYS A 98 -4.37 3.74 -27.19
N LEU A 99 -4.63 3.27 -25.98
CA LEU A 99 -3.89 3.72 -24.80
C LEU A 99 -2.39 3.52 -25.08
N ASP A 100 -1.57 4.50 -24.67
CA ASP A 100 -0.11 4.43 -24.71
C ASP A 100 0.39 3.01 -24.43
N THR A 101 1.07 2.42 -25.42
CA THR A 101 1.43 1.00 -25.46
C THR A 101 2.55 0.61 -24.50
N LEU A 102 3.01 1.54 -23.65
CA LEU A 102 4.11 1.32 -22.73
C LEU A 102 3.58 0.89 -21.35
N PRO A 103 4.16 -0.14 -20.72
CA PRO A 103 3.78 -0.52 -19.37
C PRO A 103 4.03 0.66 -18.41
N PRO A 104 3.14 0.90 -17.42
CA PRO A 104 3.42 1.84 -16.34
C PRO A 104 4.60 1.32 -15.51
N TYR A 105 5.32 2.24 -14.85
CA TYR A 105 6.39 1.84 -13.94
C TYR A 105 5.82 0.93 -12.83
N PRO A 106 6.43 -0.24 -12.54
CA PRO A 106 5.87 -1.26 -11.66
C PRO A 106 6.10 -0.90 -10.18
N ASN A 107 5.48 0.19 -9.72
CA ASN A 107 5.48 0.60 -8.32
C ASN A 107 4.10 0.44 -7.67
N GLY A 108 4.12 0.16 -6.37
CA GLY A 108 2.89 0.06 -5.57
C GLY A 108 1.96 -1.08 -6.01
N ALA A 109 0.67 -0.89 -5.74
CA ALA A 109 -0.35 -1.89 -6.02
C ALA A 109 -0.77 -1.87 -7.49
N VAL A 110 -0.93 -3.05 -8.08
CA VAL A 110 -1.39 -3.22 -9.46
C VAL A 110 -2.91 -2.92 -9.53
N PRO A 111 -3.39 -1.97 -10.36
CA PRO A 111 -4.82 -1.63 -10.47
C PRO A 111 -5.70 -2.77 -10.99
N LEU A 112 -7.01 -2.77 -10.68
CA LEU A 112 -7.96 -3.86 -11.03
C LEU A 112 -7.98 -4.21 -12.53
N GLY A 113 -8.00 -3.21 -13.40
CA GLY A 113 -8.01 -3.40 -14.86
C GLY A 113 -6.64 -3.56 -15.50
N SER A 114 -5.56 -3.64 -14.72
CA SER A 114 -4.21 -3.73 -15.28
C SER A 114 -3.97 -5.12 -15.87
N PRO A 115 -3.47 -5.22 -17.12
CA PRO A 115 -3.09 -6.50 -17.70
C PRO A 115 -1.87 -7.10 -16.97
N PHE A 116 -1.12 -6.34 -16.19
CA PHE A 116 0.10 -6.82 -15.52
C PHE A 116 -0.16 -7.57 -14.21
N TYR A 117 -1.43 -7.78 -13.82
CA TYR A 117 -1.76 -8.60 -12.65
C TYR A 117 -1.89 -10.08 -13.01
N LEU A 118 -1.04 -10.92 -12.42
CA LEU A 118 -1.25 -12.37 -12.45
C LEU A 118 -2.16 -12.81 -11.31
N GLU A 119 -3.19 -13.58 -11.66
CA GLU A 119 -4.10 -14.18 -10.67
C GLU A 119 -3.35 -15.23 -9.84
N ARG A 120 -3.51 -15.17 -8.52
CA ARG A 120 -2.81 -16.06 -7.57
C ARG A 120 -3.63 -17.31 -7.33
N LEU A 121 -3.78 -18.17 -8.33
CA LEU A 121 -4.53 -19.42 -8.20
C LEU A 121 -3.71 -20.51 -7.47
N PRO A 122 -4.34 -21.35 -6.63
CA PRO A 122 -5.75 -21.37 -6.25
C PRO A 122 -6.10 -20.43 -5.08
N LEU A 123 -5.12 -19.70 -4.54
CA LEU A 123 -5.25 -18.90 -3.32
C LEU A 123 -6.37 -17.85 -3.41
N GLU A 124 -6.46 -17.12 -4.53
CA GLU A 124 -7.52 -16.13 -4.74
C GLU A 124 -8.92 -16.73 -4.62
N GLU A 125 -9.14 -17.90 -5.21
CA GLU A 125 -10.43 -18.56 -5.14
C GLU A 125 -10.74 -19.02 -3.71
N GLN A 126 -9.75 -19.53 -2.99
CA GLN A 126 -9.91 -19.88 -1.58
C GLN A 126 -10.31 -18.67 -0.74
N ILE A 127 -9.70 -17.49 -0.98
CA ILE A 127 -10.06 -16.26 -0.28
C ILE A 127 -11.50 -15.82 -0.64
N ARG A 128 -11.88 -15.86 -1.91
CA ARG A 128 -13.25 -15.53 -2.34
C ARG A 128 -14.29 -16.42 -1.65
N GLN A 129 -14.02 -17.72 -1.54
CA GLN A 129 -14.89 -18.65 -0.82
C GLN A 129 -14.91 -18.38 0.68
N GLU A 130 -13.78 -18.00 1.28
CA GLU A 130 -13.73 -17.64 2.69
C GLU A 130 -14.55 -16.37 2.99
N ILE A 131 -14.41 -15.32 2.19
CA ILE A 131 -15.15 -14.03 2.37
C ILE A 131 -16.67 -14.23 2.34
N LYS A 132 -17.17 -15.25 1.63
CA LYS A 132 -18.60 -15.58 1.61
C LYS A 132 -19.11 -16.08 2.97
N LYS A 133 -18.27 -16.67 3.81
CA LYS A 133 -18.69 -17.26 5.10
C LYS A 133 -19.05 -16.19 6.13
N PRO A 134 -20.14 -16.36 6.90
CA PRO A 134 -20.48 -15.53 8.07
C PRO A 134 -19.28 -15.29 8.99
N GLY A 135 -19.02 -14.04 9.37
CA GLY A 135 -17.95 -13.71 10.33
C GLY A 135 -16.53 -13.95 9.84
N ALA A 136 -16.28 -14.15 8.54
CA ALA A 136 -14.97 -14.58 8.05
C ALA A 136 -13.82 -13.64 8.45
N LEU A 137 -12.64 -14.22 8.67
CA LEU A 137 -11.38 -13.51 8.87
C LEU A 137 -10.34 -14.08 7.89
N VAL A 138 -9.83 -13.24 7.00
CA VAL A 138 -8.76 -13.55 6.06
C VAL A 138 -7.50 -12.80 6.45
N ARG A 139 -6.37 -13.50 6.49
CA ARG A 139 -5.06 -12.93 6.84
C ARG A 139 -4.11 -13.02 5.66
N ILE A 140 -3.98 -11.93 4.91
CA ILE A 140 -3.04 -11.84 3.80
C ILE A 140 -1.66 -11.50 4.35
N LYS A 141 -0.69 -12.41 4.17
CA LYS A 141 0.66 -12.26 4.71
C LYS A 141 1.74 -12.63 3.69
N ALA A 142 2.81 -11.85 3.68
CA ALA A 142 4.04 -12.09 2.91
C ALA A 142 5.04 -10.96 3.18
N PRO A 143 6.32 -11.12 2.78
CA PRO A 143 7.28 -10.00 2.76
C PRO A 143 6.75 -8.78 2.01
N LYS A 144 7.40 -7.62 2.16
CA LYS A 144 7.05 -6.43 1.38
C LYS A 144 7.21 -6.74 -0.12
N GLU A 145 6.52 -5.99 -0.96
CA GLU A 145 6.69 -6.06 -2.43
C GLU A 145 6.25 -7.39 -3.10
N MET A 146 5.47 -8.22 -2.39
CA MET A 146 4.90 -9.50 -2.88
C MET A 146 3.52 -9.36 -3.57
N GLY A 147 2.93 -8.16 -3.59
CA GLY A 147 1.62 -7.89 -4.20
C GLY A 147 0.42 -8.04 -3.26
N LYS A 148 0.63 -7.90 -1.94
CA LYS A 148 -0.43 -7.99 -0.92
C LYS A 148 -1.57 -7.00 -1.15
N THR A 149 -1.26 -5.71 -1.32
CA THR A 149 -2.26 -4.67 -1.61
C THR A 149 -2.93 -4.89 -2.96
N SER A 150 -2.21 -5.37 -3.97
CA SER A 150 -2.81 -5.75 -5.26
C SER A 150 -3.90 -6.80 -5.06
N LEU A 151 -3.61 -7.86 -4.31
CA LEU A 151 -4.58 -8.91 -3.96
C LEU A 151 -5.77 -8.34 -3.15
N LEU A 152 -5.50 -7.50 -2.15
CA LEU A 152 -6.55 -6.85 -1.36
C LEU A 152 -7.55 -6.09 -2.23
N LEU A 153 -7.07 -5.32 -3.22
CA LEU A 153 -7.95 -4.59 -4.15
C LEU A 153 -8.93 -5.53 -4.87
N ARG A 154 -8.47 -6.72 -5.32
CA ARG A 154 -9.33 -7.72 -5.98
C ARG A 154 -10.36 -8.29 -5.01
N MET A 155 -9.96 -8.55 -3.77
CA MET A 155 -10.88 -9.11 -2.77
C MET A 155 -11.96 -8.10 -2.37
N LEU A 156 -11.61 -6.82 -2.29
CA LEU A 156 -12.57 -5.73 -2.07
C LEU A 156 -13.50 -5.54 -3.27
N ASP A 157 -12.98 -5.60 -4.50
CA ASP A 157 -13.80 -5.54 -5.71
C ASP A 157 -14.78 -6.71 -5.80
N PHE A 158 -14.30 -7.93 -5.56
CA PHE A 158 -15.14 -9.11 -5.45
C PHE A 158 -16.24 -8.93 -4.39
N ALA A 159 -15.91 -8.44 -3.19
CA ALA A 159 -16.90 -8.19 -2.14
C ALA A 159 -17.99 -7.21 -2.58
N LYS A 160 -17.61 -6.12 -3.28
CA LYS A 160 -18.58 -5.17 -3.86
C LYS A 160 -19.47 -5.84 -4.91
N GLN A 161 -18.91 -6.69 -5.76
CA GLN A 161 -19.68 -7.46 -6.75
C GLN A 161 -20.66 -8.45 -6.09
N GLN A 162 -20.37 -8.94 -4.88
CA GLN A 162 -21.31 -9.73 -4.06
C GLN A 162 -22.35 -8.87 -3.33
N GLY A 163 -22.35 -7.55 -3.52
CA GLY A 163 -23.26 -6.62 -2.86
C GLY A 163 -22.87 -6.23 -1.43
N TYR A 164 -21.65 -6.56 -0.99
CA TYR A 164 -21.17 -6.20 0.35
C TYR A 164 -20.74 -4.74 0.39
N ARG A 165 -20.82 -4.12 1.58
CA ARG A 165 -20.20 -2.83 1.84
C ARG A 165 -18.75 -3.05 2.23
N THR A 166 -17.85 -2.18 1.77
CA THR A 166 -16.41 -2.33 2.03
C THR A 166 -15.85 -1.10 2.70
N VAL A 167 -15.07 -1.33 3.75
CA VAL A 167 -14.20 -0.33 4.39
C VAL A 167 -12.76 -0.78 4.17
N SER A 168 -11.90 0.08 3.64
CA SER A 168 -10.48 -0.18 3.44
C SER A 168 -9.67 0.91 4.10
N LEU A 169 -8.91 0.54 5.13
CA LEU A 169 -8.06 1.44 5.91
C LEU A 169 -6.60 1.04 5.69
N ASN A 170 -5.80 1.94 5.12
CA ASN A 170 -4.36 1.75 5.03
C ASN A 170 -3.70 2.46 6.21
N LEU A 171 -3.04 1.68 7.08
CA LEU A 171 -2.45 2.22 8.31
C LEU A 171 -1.15 3.01 8.07
N GLU A 172 -0.52 2.88 6.89
CA GLU A 172 0.63 3.71 6.50
C GLU A 172 0.24 5.19 6.33
N GLN A 173 -1.04 5.48 6.08
CA GLN A 173 -1.54 6.85 5.90
C GLN A 173 -1.94 7.53 7.21
N VAL A 174 -1.74 6.86 8.34
CA VAL A 174 -2.20 7.32 9.66
C VAL A 174 -1.06 8.03 10.37
N ASP A 175 -1.36 9.17 10.97
CA ASP A 175 -0.38 9.91 11.76
C ASP A 175 0.15 9.03 12.91
N GLN A 176 1.46 9.05 13.11
CA GLN A 176 2.13 8.30 14.18
C GLN A 176 1.53 8.60 15.57
N ALA A 177 1.10 9.85 15.80
CA ALA A 177 0.43 10.23 17.04
C ALA A 177 -0.87 9.42 17.27
N ILE A 178 -1.66 9.19 16.22
CA ILE A 178 -2.88 8.39 16.29
C ILE A 178 -2.54 6.92 16.50
N LEU A 179 -1.55 6.38 15.78
CA LEU A 179 -1.14 4.97 15.91
C LEU A 179 -0.51 4.65 17.27
N SER A 180 0.02 5.66 17.98
CA SER A 180 0.63 5.52 19.30
C SER A 180 -0.37 5.52 20.48
N ASP A 181 -1.63 5.88 20.25
CA ASP A 181 -2.67 6.00 21.27
C ASP A 181 -3.88 5.14 20.91
N LEU A 182 -4.21 4.15 21.76
CA LEU A 182 -5.29 3.20 21.49
C LEU A 182 -6.65 3.90 21.33
N ASN A 183 -6.96 4.88 22.17
CA ASN A 183 -8.25 5.56 22.12
C ASN A 183 -8.40 6.39 20.84
N GLN A 184 -7.36 7.16 20.48
CA GLN A 184 -7.33 7.92 19.24
C GLN A 184 -7.40 7.01 18.02
N PHE A 185 -6.67 5.89 18.03
CA PHE A 185 -6.68 4.91 16.96
C PHE A 185 -8.07 4.29 16.76
N LEU A 186 -8.73 3.83 17.82
CA LEU A 186 -10.05 3.21 17.72
C LEU A 186 -11.12 4.23 17.28
N ARG A 187 -11.08 5.47 17.80
CA ARG A 187 -11.94 6.56 17.31
C ARG A 187 -11.70 6.85 15.83
N TRP A 188 -10.44 6.91 15.41
CA TRP A 188 -10.08 7.09 14.00
C TRP A 188 -10.63 5.95 13.13
N LEU A 189 -10.47 4.70 13.56
CA LEU A 189 -10.99 3.53 12.84
C LEU A 189 -12.51 3.62 12.65
N CYS A 190 -13.25 3.85 13.74
CA CYS A 190 -14.71 3.96 13.73
C CYS A 190 -15.22 5.13 12.87
N ALA A 191 -14.58 6.30 12.98
CA ALA A 191 -14.96 7.47 12.18
C ALA A 191 -14.74 7.24 10.68
N ASN A 192 -13.61 6.63 10.30
CA ASN A 192 -13.31 6.38 8.89
C ASN A 192 -14.15 5.24 8.33
N ALA A 193 -14.45 4.20 9.12
CA ALA A 193 -15.40 3.16 8.76
C ALA A 193 -16.78 3.76 8.46
N ALA A 194 -17.33 4.59 9.37
CA ALA A 194 -18.62 5.25 9.14
C ALA A 194 -18.62 6.09 7.86
N ARG A 195 -17.59 6.92 7.64
CA ARG A 195 -17.49 7.75 6.43
C ARG A 195 -17.45 6.93 5.14
N GLN A 196 -16.66 5.84 5.10
CA GLN A 196 -16.59 4.98 3.91
C GLN A 196 -17.89 4.21 3.66
N LEU A 197 -18.64 3.94 4.73
CA LEU A 197 -19.98 3.36 4.67
C LEU A 197 -21.07 4.39 4.34
N GLN A 198 -20.71 5.66 4.11
CA GLN A 198 -21.64 6.78 3.84
C GLN A 198 -22.56 7.09 5.03
N LEU A 199 -22.10 6.81 6.25
CA LEU A 199 -22.76 7.16 7.51
C LEU A 199 -22.07 8.38 8.16
N LYS A 200 -22.82 9.13 8.97
CA LYS A 200 -22.27 10.23 9.77
C LYS A 200 -21.53 9.63 10.97
N PRO A 201 -20.27 9.99 11.26
CA PRO A 201 -19.63 9.52 12.49
C PRO A 201 -20.38 10.02 13.73
N GLN A 202 -20.86 9.10 14.57
CA GLN A 202 -21.60 9.39 15.82
C GLN A 202 -20.77 9.00 17.06
N LEU A 203 -19.47 9.30 17.05
CA LEU A 203 -18.59 8.90 18.15
C LEU A 203 -19.05 9.50 19.50
N ASP A 204 -19.46 10.77 19.55
CA ASP A 204 -19.83 11.42 20.82
C ASP A 204 -21.01 10.73 21.54
N GLU A 205 -21.86 10.01 20.81
CA GLU A 205 -23.04 9.32 21.35
C GLU A 205 -22.72 7.90 21.83
N TYR A 206 -21.78 7.22 21.17
CA TYR A 206 -21.45 5.82 21.40
C TYR A 206 -20.10 5.64 22.12
N TRP A 207 -19.40 6.72 22.43
CA TRP A 207 -18.07 6.67 23.03
C TRP A 207 -18.08 7.08 24.49
N ASP A 208 -18.23 6.08 25.34
CA ASP A 208 -18.12 6.22 26.79
C ASP A 208 -16.66 6.04 27.24
N GLU A 209 -16.13 7.00 27.99
CA GLU A 209 -14.77 6.92 28.54
C GLU A 209 -14.68 5.99 29.75
N ASP A 210 -15.77 5.85 30.53
CA ASP A 210 -15.83 5.02 31.73
C ASP A 210 -15.88 3.52 31.39
N LEU A 211 -16.47 3.15 30.24
CA LEU A 211 -16.45 1.78 29.70
C LEU A 211 -15.11 1.40 29.07
N GLY A 212 -14.28 2.39 28.74
CA GLY A 212 -13.01 2.22 28.05
C GLY A 212 -13.15 2.04 26.52
N SER A 213 -12.10 2.46 25.82
CA SER A 213 -12.09 2.60 24.35
C SER A 213 -12.38 1.31 23.58
N LYS A 214 -11.98 0.14 24.11
CA LYS A 214 -12.25 -1.17 23.47
C LYS A 214 -13.75 -1.49 23.44
N ILE A 215 -14.43 -1.32 24.57
CA ILE A 215 -15.87 -1.61 24.68
C ILE A 215 -16.64 -0.61 23.82
N SER A 216 -16.32 0.68 23.93
CA SER A 216 -16.92 1.74 23.12
C SER A 216 -16.74 1.51 21.61
N CYS A 217 -15.57 1.03 21.18
CA CYS A 217 -15.34 0.64 19.79
C CYS A 217 -16.22 -0.55 19.35
N THR A 218 -16.33 -1.59 20.18
CA THR A 218 -17.17 -2.76 19.89
C THR A 218 -18.64 -2.38 19.80
N VAL A 219 -19.14 -1.61 20.76
CA VAL A 219 -20.52 -1.08 20.80
C VAL A 219 -20.80 -0.22 19.56
N TYR A 220 -19.88 0.67 19.19
CA TYR A 220 -20.02 1.47 17.96
C TYR A 220 -20.12 0.60 16.70
N ILE A 221 -19.30 -0.44 16.58
CA ILE A 221 -19.37 -1.30 15.40
C ILE A 221 -20.67 -2.10 15.39
N GLN A 222 -21.05 -2.67 16.53
CA GLN A 222 -22.25 -3.51 16.65
C GLN A 222 -23.53 -2.70 16.48
N ASP A 223 -23.77 -1.77 17.39
CA ASP A 223 -25.07 -1.11 17.61
C ASP A 223 -25.27 0.08 16.68
N TYR A 224 -24.19 0.57 16.04
CA TYR A 224 -24.30 1.61 15.02
C TYR A 224 -24.03 1.08 13.62
N LEU A 225 -22.81 0.61 13.32
CA LEU A 225 -22.45 0.27 11.93
C LEU A 225 -23.18 -0.98 11.41
N LEU A 226 -23.19 -2.07 12.18
CA LEU A 226 -23.78 -3.35 11.76
C LEU A 226 -25.32 -3.34 11.84
N GLU A 227 -25.91 -2.53 12.72
CA GLU A 227 -27.37 -2.31 12.75
C GLU A 227 -27.86 -1.44 11.59
N SER A 228 -27.13 -0.36 11.27
CA SER A 228 -27.52 0.59 10.21
C SER A 228 -27.45 0.00 8.80
N ILE A 229 -26.75 -1.13 8.62
CA ILE A 229 -26.49 -1.72 7.30
C ILE A 229 -27.03 -3.15 7.24
N THR A 230 -27.88 -3.40 6.25
CA THR A 230 -28.48 -4.71 6.02
C THR A 230 -27.51 -5.69 5.36
N ALA A 231 -26.67 -5.21 4.45
CA ALA A 231 -25.67 -6.00 3.75
C ALA A 231 -24.43 -6.31 4.63
N PRO A 232 -23.71 -7.42 4.39
CA PRO A 232 -22.43 -7.68 5.04
C PRO A 232 -21.41 -6.56 4.82
N ILE A 233 -20.56 -6.33 5.81
CA ILE A 233 -19.49 -5.32 5.79
C ILE A 233 -18.14 -6.03 5.78
N VAL A 234 -17.30 -5.74 4.79
CA VAL A 234 -15.88 -6.12 4.78
C VAL A 234 -15.05 -4.98 5.32
N LEU A 235 -14.44 -5.16 6.49
CA LEU A 235 -13.42 -4.28 7.04
C LEU A 235 -12.03 -4.82 6.68
N ALA A 236 -11.35 -4.11 5.79
CA ALA A 236 -9.98 -4.38 5.40
C ALA A 236 -9.01 -3.43 6.08
N LEU A 237 -8.00 -4.00 6.73
CA LEU A 237 -6.87 -3.29 7.34
C LEU A 237 -5.60 -3.61 6.55
N ASP A 238 -5.13 -2.66 5.76
CA ASP A 238 -3.87 -2.75 5.01
C ASP A 238 -2.70 -2.19 5.83
N GLU A 239 -1.51 -2.73 5.59
CA GLU A 239 -0.28 -2.39 6.32
C GLU A 239 -0.46 -2.48 7.85
N LEU A 240 -1.14 -3.54 8.34
CA LEU A 240 -1.36 -3.75 9.78
C LEU A 240 -0.06 -3.78 10.60
N ASN A 241 1.07 -4.07 9.94
CA ASN A 241 2.40 -3.98 10.52
C ASN A 241 2.79 -2.58 11.03
N GLN A 242 2.09 -1.50 10.66
CA GLN A 242 2.35 -0.18 11.25
C GLN A 242 2.00 -0.15 12.75
N ILE A 243 0.98 -0.92 13.18
CA ILE A 243 0.62 -1.02 14.60
C ILE A 243 1.68 -1.76 15.42
N PHE A 244 2.46 -2.63 14.77
CA PHE A 244 3.49 -3.43 15.45
C PHE A 244 4.62 -2.59 16.02
N GLU A 245 4.85 -1.40 15.46
CA GLU A 245 5.80 -0.40 15.96
C GLU A 245 5.29 0.29 17.24
N HIS A 246 4.02 0.08 17.61
CA HIS A 246 3.37 0.61 18.81
C HIS A 246 2.86 -0.53 19.71
N PRO A 247 3.72 -1.16 20.53
CA PRO A 247 3.38 -2.36 21.30
C PRO A 247 2.16 -2.22 22.21
N GLN A 248 1.92 -1.04 22.78
CA GLN A 248 0.76 -0.78 23.64
C GLN A 248 -0.56 -0.87 22.85
N VAL A 249 -0.61 -0.26 21.67
CA VAL A 249 -1.79 -0.34 20.79
C VAL A 249 -1.94 -1.75 20.21
N ALA A 250 -0.84 -2.37 19.79
CA ALA A 250 -0.85 -3.74 19.25
C ALA A 250 -1.41 -4.76 20.25
N LYS A 251 -1.00 -4.66 21.52
CA LYS A 251 -1.40 -5.59 22.59
C LYS A 251 -2.90 -5.58 22.84
N ASP A 252 -3.57 -4.44 22.63
CA ASP A 252 -5.00 -4.29 22.89
C ASP A 252 -5.87 -4.38 21.63
N PHE A 253 -5.40 -3.85 20.51
CA PHE A 253 -6.18 -3.84 19.26
C PHE A 253 -6.21 -5.21 18.57
N LEU A 254 -5.10 -5.95 18.55
CA LEU A 254 -5.08 -7.25 17.90
C LEU A 254 -6.08 -8.23 18.56
N PRO A 255 -6.12 -8.39 19.89
CA PRO A 255 -7.14 -9.22 20.53
C PRO A 255 -8.58 -8.78 20.24
N LEU A 256 -8.81 -7.47 20.02
CA LEU A 256 -10.13 -6.95 19.68
C LEU A 256 -10.63 -7.51 18.33
N LEU A 257 -9.77 -7.53 17.30
CA LEU A 257 -10.10 -8.15 16.00
C LEU A 257 -10.45 -9.64 16.14
N ARG A 258 -9.76 -10.34 17.04
CA ARG A 258 -10.06 -11.74 17.35
C ARG A 258 -11.40 -11.88 18.08
N SER A 259 -11.71 -11.00 19.04
CA SER A 259 -12.99 -11.00 19.76
C SER A 259 -14.16 -10.92 18.77
N TRP A 260 -14.12 -9.96 17.84
CA TRP A 260 -15.16 -9.79 16.82
C TRP A 260 -15.32 -11.02 15.91
N TYR A 261 -14.21 -11.67 15.54
CA TYR A 261 -14.24 -12.93 14.79
C TYR A 261 -14.88 -14.07 15.58
N GLU A 262 -14.58 -14.18 16.88
CA GLU A 262 -15.15 -15.21 17.75
C GLU A 262 -16.63 -14.95 18.07
N GLU A 263 -17.02 -13.70 18.30
CA GLU A 263 -18.41 -13.27 18.53
C GLU A 263 -19.33 -13.62 17.35
N ALA A 264 -18.83 -13.57 16.12
CA ALA A 264 -19.59 -13.96 14.94
C ALA A 264 -20.00 -15.45 14.94
N LYS A 265 -19.38 -16.31 15.77
CA LYS A 265 -19.77 -17.72 15.90
C LYS A 265 -21.06 -17.90 16.68
N THR A 266 -21.42 -16.95 17.53
CA THR A 266 -22.59 -17.04 18.43
C THR A 266 -23.61 -15.94 18.19
N LEU A 267 -23.20 -14.77 17.71
CA LEU A 267 -24.04 -13.60 17.54
C LEU A 267 -24.32 -13.31 16.05
N PRO A 268 -25.60 -13.38 15.59
CA PRO A 268 -25.96 -13.13 14.19
C PRO A 268 -25.60 -11.72 13.68
N ILE A 269 -25.54 -10.70 14.55
CA ILE A 269 -25.14 -9.35 14.14
C ILE A 269 -23.67 -9.31 13.67
N TRP A 270 -22.77 -9.99 14.39
CA TRP A 270 -21.35 -10.10 14.05
C TRP A 270 -21.09 -10.99 12.83
N GLN A 271 -22.03 -11.88 12.50
CA GLN A 271 -22.01 -12.61 11.23
C GLN A 271 -22.15 -11.70 10.01
N LYS A 272 -22.49 -10.41 10.14
CA LYS A 272 -22.42 -9.43 9.04
C LYS A 272 -21.01 -8.90 8.79
N LEU A 273 -20.11 -8.95 9.77
CA LEU A 273 -18.74 -8.46 9.62
C LEU A 273 -17.86 -9.51 8.91
N ARG A 274 -16.99 -9.05 8.00
CA ARG A 274 -15.89 -9.81 7.41
C ARG A 274 -14.62 -9.02 7.63
N LEU A 275 -13.56 -9.68 8.07
CA LEU A 275 -12.27 -9.06 8.33
C LEU A 275 -11.27 -9.51 7.26
N ILE A 276 -10.55 -8.55 6.67
CA ILE A 276 -9.35 -8.83 5.87
C ILE A 276 -8.20 -8.06 6.52
N VAL A 277 -7.21 -8.76 7.04
CA VAL A 277 -6.01 -8.12 7.62
C VAL A 277 -4.81 -8.44 6.75
N VAL A 278 -4.08 -7.39 6.35
CA VAL A 278 -2.90 -7.50 5.52
C VAL A 278 -1.70 -7.03 6.32
N HIS A 279 -0.66 -7.87 6.42
CA HIS A 279 0.57 -7.50 7.11
C HIS A 279 1.81 -8.04 6.40
N SER A 280 2.89 -7.28 6.53
CA SER A 280 4.23 -7.71 6.12
C SER A 280 4.85 -8.61 7.18
N THR A 281 5.46 -9.71 6.76
CA THR A 281 6.09 -10.67 7.69
C THR A 281 7.42 -10.21 8.26
N GLU A 282 8.03 -9.18 7.68
CA GLU A 282 9.38 -8.70 8.03
C GLU A 282 9.47 -8.09 9.44
N ILE A 283 8.36 -7.58 9.97
CA ILE A 283 8.31 -6.95 11.30
C ILE A 283 7.96 -8.02 12.32
N TYR A 284 8.99 -8.55 12.98
CA TYR A 284 8.84 -9.50 14.07
C TYR A 284 8.41 -8.77 15.35
N VAL A 285 7.16 -8.98 15.78
CA VAL A 285 6.75 -8.65 17.14
C VAL A 285 6.65 -9.94 17.93
N PRO A 286 7.32 -10.06 19.09
CA PRO A 286 7.04 -11.11 20.06
C PRO A 286 5.65 -10.84 20.68
N LEU A 287 4.59 -11.08 19.91
CA LEU A 287 3.23 -11.04 20.41
C LEU A 287 2.97 -12.32 21.19
N GLN A 288 2.22 -12.19 22.29
CA GLN A 288 1.69 -13.36 22.99
C GLN A 288 0.82 -14.14 22.01
N LEU A 289 1.34 -15.30 21.56
CA LEU A 289 0.78 -16.12 20.47
C LEU A 289 -0.72 -16.37 20.65
N ASN A 290 -1.20 -16.45 21.89
CA ASN A 290 -2.57 -16.87 22.17
C ASN A 290 -3.61 -15.73 22.08
N GLN A 291 -3.20 -14.47 21.93
CA GLN A 291 -4.12 -13.32 21.98
C GLN A 291 -4.29 -12.60 20.64
N SER A 292 -3.41 -12.84 19.67
CA SER A 292 -3.46 -12.21 18.36
C SER A 292 -4.42 -12.91 17.39
N PRO A 293 -5.01 -12.20 16.39
CA PRO A 293 -5.80 -12.82 15.34
C PRO A 293 -4.92 -13.65 14.39
N PHE A 294 -3.59 -13.64 14.53
CA PHE A 294 -2.67 -14.39 13.66
C PHE A 294 -2.72 -15.92 13.83
N ASN A 295 -3.53 -16.44 14.75
CA ASN A 295 -3.77 -17.87 14.92
C ASN A 295 -5.19 -18.33 14.60
N VAL A 296 -6.06 -17.43 14.13
CA VAL A 296 -7.46 -17.73 13.77
C VAL A 296 -7.79 -17.26 12.35
N GLY A 297 -8.89 -17.73 11.77
CA GLY A 297 -9.26 -17.41 10.39
C GLY A 297 -8.30 -17.99 9.33
N PHE A 298 -8.58 -17.69 8.07
CA PHE A 298 -7.88 -18.24 6.91
C PHE A 298 -6.53 -17.55 6.66
N PRO A 299 -5.39 -18.27 6.75
CA PRO A 299 -4.07 -17.72 6.44
C PRO A 299 -3.81 -17.72 4.93
N ALA A 300 -3.88 -16.55 4.30
CA ALA A 300 -3.53 -16.35 2.90
C ALA A 300 -2.06 -15.92 2.76
N GLN A 301 -1.16 -16.87 2.55
CA GLN A 301 0.27 -16.58 2.34
C GLN A 301 0.59 -16.44 0.86
N LEU A 302 1.06 -15.26 0.44
CA LEU A 302 1.51 -15.08 -0.95
C LEU A 302 2.87 -15.76 -1.17
N SER A 303 2.97 -16.45 -2.29
CA SER A 303 4.20 -17.08 -2.79
C SER A 303 4.86 -16.26 -3.90
N HIS A 304 6.10 -16.61 -4.18
CA HIS A 304 6.81 -16.15 -5.36
C HIS A 304 6.11 -16.69 -6.63
N PHE A 305 6.35 -16.03 -7.75
CA PHE A 305 5.89 -16.53 -9.05
C PHE A 305 6.62 -17.81 -9.45
N SER A 306 5.90 -18.75 -10.05
CA SER A 306 6.48 -19.90 -10.75
C SER A 306 7.13 -19.47 -12.07
N LEU A 307 7.89 -20.39 -12.68
CA LEU A 307 8.50 -20.14 -14.00
C LEU A 307 7.43 -19.84 -15.06
N GLU A 308 6.30 -20.58 -15.02
CA GLU A 308 5.16 -20.40 -15.92
C GLU A 308 4.50 -19.04 -15.71
N GLU A 309 4.31 -18.62 -14.46
CA GLU A 309 3.76 -17.31 -14.12
C GLU A 309 4.67 -16.17 -14.62
N VAL A 310 6.00 -16.30 -14.47
CA VAL A 310 6.95 -15.31 -15.01
C VAL A 310 6.92 -15.28 -16.54
N LEU A 311 6.81 -16.42 -17.22
CA LEU A 311 6.64 -16.48 -18.67
C LEU A 311 5.35 -15.80 -19.13
N GLN A 312 4.23 -16.07 -18.46
CA GLN A 312 2.96 -15.40 -18.74
C GLN A 312 3.09 -13.89 -18.57
N LEU A 313 3.75 -13.43 -17.52
CA LEU A 313 3.96 -12.01 -17.30
C LEU A 313 4.86 -11.39 -18.37
N ALA A 314 5.96 -12.06 -18.74
CA ALA A 314 6.85 -11.60 -19.82
C ALA A 314 6.09 -11.41 -21.14
N GLN A 315 5.16 -12.32 -21.48
CA GLN A 315 4.30 -12.18 -22.64
C GLN A 315 3.39 -10.94 -22.56
N ARG A 316 2.87 -10.60 -21.37
CA ARG A 316 2.07 -9.38 -21.16
C ARG A 316 2.90 -8.10 -21.28
N TYR A 317 4.20 -8.18 -20.99
CA TYR A 317 5.20 -7.15 -21.28
C TYR A 317 5.71 -7.20 -22.73
N GLN A 318 5.09 -8.01 -23.61
CA GLN A 318 5.45 -8.15 -25.03
C GLN A 318 6.88 -8.64 -25.27
N LEU A 319 7.48 -9.33 -24.29
CA LEU A 319 8.81 -9.91 -24.42
C LEU A 319 8.73 -11.30 -25.08
N THR A 320 9.40 -11.45 -26.21
CA THR A 320 9.52 -12.73 -26.94
C THR A 320 10.68 -13.56 -26.35
N TRP A 321 10.36 -14.36 -25.34
CA TRP A 321 11.28 -15.37 -24.80
C TRP A 321 10.97 -16.73 -25.40
N GLU A 322 11.44 -16.91 -26.65
CA GLU A 322 11.25 -18.16 -27.40
C GLU A 322 11.96 -19.35 -26.74
N ASN A 323 13.09 -19.10 -26.04
CA ASN A 323 13.78 -20.08 -25.23
C ASN A 323 13.54 -19.83 -23.72
N GLN A 324 13.46 -20.91 -22.94
CA GLN A 324 13.30 -20.80 -21.48
C GLN A 324 14.58 -20.32 -20.76
N GLU A 325 15.66 -20.03 -21.48
CA GLU A 325 16.94 -19.65 -20.87
C GLU A 325 16.86 -18.30 -20.15
N LYS A 326 16.28 -17.29 -20.79
CA LYS A 326 16.11 -15.95 -20.20
C LYS A 326 15.26 -15.97 -18.92
N VAL A 327 14.17 -16.73 -18.92
CA VAL A 327 13.34 -16.86 -17.70
C VAL A 327 14.10 -17.62 -16.62
N LYS A 328 14.86 -18.67 -16.95
CA LYS A 328 15.67 -19.42 -15.98
C LYS A 328 16.74 -18.52 -15.34
N GLN A 329 17.43 -17.71 -16.13
CA GLN A 329 18.42 -16.74 -15.63
C GLN A 329 17.78 -15.71 -14.68
N LEU A 330 16.62 -15.16 -15.05
CA LEU A 330 15.91 -14.21 -14.17
C LEU A 330 15.42 -14.90 -12.90
N MET A 331 14.88 -16.13 -13.01
CA MET A 331 14.40 -16.92 -11.88
C MET A 331 15.53 -17.31 -10.93
N GLU A 332 16.72 -17.62 -11.44
CA GLU A 332 17.91 -17.86 -10.62
C GLU A 332 18.32 -16.60 -9.87
N LEU A 333 18.30 -15.44 -10.54
CA LEU A 333 18.66 -14.16 -9.95
C LEU A 333 17.69 -13.71 -8.85
N VAL A 334 16.38 -13.67 -9.12
CA VAL A 334 15.39 -13.03 -8.23
C VAL A 334 14.31 -13.98 -7.69
N GLY A 335 14.40 -15.28 -7.97
CA GLY A 335 13.58 -16.31 -7.34
C GLY A 335 12.08 -16.21 -7.58
N GLY A 336 11.62 -15.50 -8.62
CA GLY A 336 10.20 -15.24 -8.88
C GLY A 336 9.60 -14.13 -8.00
N HIS A 337 10.42 -13.30 -7.35
CA HIS A 337 9.93 -12.23 -6.49
C HIS A 337 9.09 -11.22 -7.31
N PRO A 338 7.79 -11.00 -6.98
CA PRO A 338 6.85 -10.27 -7.85
C PRO A 338 7.31 -8.87 -8.28
N ALA A 339 7.75 -8.03 -7.35
CA ALA A 339 8.22 -6.69 -7.70
C ALA A 339 9.55 -6.70 -8.48
N LEU A 340 10.53 -7.53 -8.10
CA LEU A 340 11.81 -7.63 -8.81
C LEU A 340 11.62 -8.15 -10.23
N VAL A 341 10.79 -9.19 -10.41
CA VAL A 341 10.43 -9.69 -11.74
C VAL A 341 9.77 -8.60 -12.56
N GLN A 342 8.75 -7.91 -12.03
CA GLN A 342 8.10 -6.83 -12.78
C GLN A 342 9.06 -5.68 -13.13
N THR A 343 9.98 -5.33 -12.23
CA THR A 343 11.01 -4.32 -12.48
C THR A 343 11.90 -4.75 -13.65
N ALA A 344 12.37 -6.00 -13.66
CA ALA A 344 13.16 -6.54 -14.76
C ALA A 344 12.40 -6.49 -16.09
N LEU A 345 11.17 -7.01 -16.10
CA LEU A 345 10.33 -7.08 -17.31
C LEU A 345 9.99 -5.68 -17.83
N TYR A 346 9.75 -4.71 -16.95
CA TYR A 346 9.52 -3.31 -17.32
C TYR A 346 10.71 -2.74 -18.10
N TYR A 347 11.93 -2.79 -17.55
CA TYR A 347 13.10 -2.23 -18.22
C TYR A 347 13.48 -2.99 -19.49
N LEU A 348 13.32 -4.33 -19.50
CA LEU A 348 13.54 -5.16 -20.68
C LEU A 348 12.55 -4.82 -21.81
N SER A 349 11.26 -4.66 -21.49
CA SER A 349 10.22 -4.36 -22.48
C SER A 349 10.37 -3.00 -23.16
N ARG A 350 11.11 -2.10 -22.51
CA ARG A 350 11.42 -0.76 -23.01
C ARG A 350 12.76 -0.69 -23.72
N GLU A 351 13.47 -1.82 -23.80
CA GLU A 351 14.82 -1.92 -24.38
C GLU A 351 15.85 -0.98 -23.70
N GLU A 352 15.57 -0.52 -22.49
CA GLU A 352 16.45 0.37 -21.72
C GLU A 352 17.66 -0.38 -21.14
N ILE A 353 17.50 -1.68 -20.91
CA ILE A 353 18.54 -2.58 -20.41
C ILE A 353 18.41 -3.95 -21.07
N THR A 354 19.52 -4.66 -21.21
CA THR A 354 19.57 -6.05 -21.67
C THR A 354 19.58 -7.04 -20.51
N MET A 355 19.22 -8.30 -20.76
CA MET A 355 19.31 -9.36 -19.75
C MET A 355 20.74 -9.49 -19.18
N THR A 356 21.75 -9.41 -20.04
CA THR A 356 23.16 -9.44 -19.64
C THR A 356 23.49 -8.30 -18.68
N GLN A 357 23.05 -7.08 -18.96
CA GLN A 357 23.26 -5.93 -18.08
C GLN A 357 22.52 -6.08 -16.74
N ILE A 358 21.30 -6.65 -16.73
CA ILE A 358 20.61 -6.96 -15.47
C ILE A 358 21.44 -7.94 -14.63
N LEU A 359 21.96 -9.00 -15.24
CA LEU A 359 22.73 -10.03 -14.53
C LEU A 359 24.07 -9.50 -13.99
N THR A 360 24.75 -8.59 -14.71
CA THR A 360 26.05 -8.03 -14.31
C THR A 360 25.93 -6.84 -13.36
N SER A 361 24.88 -6.03 -13.46
CA SER A 361 24.65 -4.85 -12.61
C SER A 361 23.65 -5.07 -11.48
N ALA A 362 23.22 -6.32 -11.26
CA ALA A 362 22.17 -6.71 -10.33
C ALA A 362 22.36 -6.14 -8.90
N THR A 363 23.60 -6.15 -8.43
CA THR A 363 24.01 -5.70 -7.09
C THR A 363 24.50 -4.25 -7.05
N SER A 364 24.57 -3.59 -8.21
CA SER A 364 25.08 -2.22 -8.32
C SER A 364 24.25 -1.23 -7.50
N VAL A 365 24.92 -0.26 -6.88
CA VAL A 365 24.27 0.84 -6.15
C VAL A 365 23.35 1.70 -7.01
N THR A 366 23.56 1.70 -8.33
CA THR A 366 22.70 2.35 -9.34
C THR A 366 21.89 1.35 -10.17
N GLY A 367 21.96 0.06 -9.85
CA GLY A 367 21.22 -0.99 -10.54
C GLY A 367 19.72 -0.94 -10.27
N ILE A 368 18.94 -1.65 -11.09
CA ILE A 368 17.47 -1.64 -11.02
C ILE A 368 16.91 -2.19 -9.70
N TYR A 369 17.70 -2.95 -8.95
CA TYR A 369 17.32 -3.51 -7.65
C TYR A 369 17.90 -2.76 -6.45
N ALA A 370 18.63 -1.67 -6.67
CA ALA A 370 19.39 -0.99 -5.62
C ALA A 370 18.54 -0.50 -4.45
N HIS A 371 17.32 -0.01 -4.72
CA HIS A 371 16.41 0.45 -3.66
C HIS A 371 15.95 -0.71 -2.76
N HIS A 372 15.57 -1.83 -3.37
CA HIS A 372 15.16 -3.03 -2.66
C HIS A 372 16.28 -3.58 -1.77
N LEU A 373 17.50 -3.66 -2.31
CA LEU A 373 18.69 -4.14 -1.57
C LEU A 373 19.07 -3.21 -0.42
N ARG A 374 19.07 -1.89 -0.64
CA ARG A 374 19.35 -0.89 0.41
C ARG A 374 18.37 -0.96 1.57
N ARG A 375 17.09 -1.24 1.30
CA ARG A 375 16.07 -1.43 2.35
C ARG A 375 16.42 -2.60 3.26
N HIS A 376 16.85 -3.73 2.70
CA HIS A 376 17.29 -4.86 3.51
C HIS A 376 18.57 -4.55 4.28
N TRP A 377 19.53 -3.87 3.64
CA TRP A 377 20.77 -3.43 4.30
C TRP A 377 20.50 -2.56 5.53
N ALA A 378 19.65 -1.55 5.42
CA ALA A 378 19.32 -0.64 6.52
C ALA A 378 18.74 -1.38 7.76
N VAL A 379 17.96 -2.45 7.54
CA VAL A 379 17.42 -3.27 8.64
C VAL A 379 18.52 -4.12 9.29
N LEU A 380 19.41 -4.69 8.48
CA LEU A 380 20.51 -5.55 8.95
C LEU A 380 21.58 -4.76 9.70
N GLU A 381 21.87 -3.53 9.27
CA GLU A 381 22.79 -2.60 9.94
C GLU A 381 22.37 -2.33 11.39
N GLN A 382 21.07 -2.26 11.65
CA GLN A 382 20.51 -2.06 12.99
C GLN A 382 20.49 -3.36 13.83
N GLN A 383 20.76 -4.53 13.24
CA GLN A 383 20.69 -5.84 13.91
C GLN A 383 21.93 -6.70 13.61
N PRO A 384 23.07 -6.47 14.30
CA PRO A 384 24.34 -7.14 14.00
C PRO A 384 24.30 -8.66 14.06
N GLU A 385 23.55 -9.23 15.02
CA GLU A 385 23.40 -10.70 15.14
C GLU A 385 22.63 -11.28 13.94
N LEU A 386 21.65 -10.55 13.41
CA LEU A 386 20.90 -10.93 12.22
C LEU A 386 21.78 -10.87 10.97
N ALA A 387 22.62 -9.83 10.87
CA ALA A 387 23.59 -9.67 9.80
C ALA A 387 24.66 -10.80 9.79
N LYS A 388 25.21 -11.17 10.96
CA LYS A 388 26.15 -12.29 11.09
C LYS A 388 25.51 -13.63 10.67
N ALA A 389 24.27 -13.87 11.08
CA ALA A 389 23.54 -15.07 10.69
C ALA A 389 23.31 -15.13 9.18
N LEU A 390 22.95 -13.99 8.56
CA LEU A 390 22.79 -13.89 7.12
C LEU A 390 24.11 -14.16 6.39
N ASP A 391 25.21 -13.54 6.82
CA ASP A 391 26.54 -13.72 6.23
C ASP A 391 26.96 -15.20 6.22
N ARG A 392 26.72 -15.90 7.33
CA ARG A 392 27.00 -17.33 7.42
C ARG A 392 26.25 -18.15 6.37
N VAL A 393 25.00 -17.79 6.05
CA VAL A 393 24.21 -18.47 5.02
C VAL A 393 24.65 -18.07 3.62
N MET A 394 24.93 -16.80 3.37
CA MET A 394 25.34 -16.30 2.06
C MET A 394 26.72 -16.82 1.64
N SER A 395 27.62 -17.05 2.61
CA SER A 395 28.95 -17.61 2.38
C SER A 395 28.96 -19.14 2.24
N ALA A 396 27.88 -19.83 2.60
CA ALA A 396 27.85 -21.30 2.62
C ALA A 396 27.48 -21.90 1.26
N VAL A 397 28.17 -22.99 0.89
CA VAL A 397 27.85 -23.81 -0.29
C VAL A 397 26.69 -24.75 0.01
N GLU A 398 26.65 -25.31 1.22
CA GLU A 398 25.61 -26.21 1.69
C GLU A 398 24.57 -25.50 2.56
N PRO A 399 23.35 -26.05 2.72
CA PRO A 399 22.37 -25.53 3.66
C PRO A 399 22.92 -25.42 5.08
N VAL A 400 22.56 -24.34 5.78
CA VAL A 400 23.09 -23.99 7.10
C VAL A 400 22.00 -24.15 8.17
N GLN A 401 22.35 -24.71 9.33
CA GLN A 401 21.51 -24.67 10.51
C GLN A 401 21.72 -23.34 11.25
N LEU A 402 20.64 -22.59 11.43
CA LEU A 402 20.61 -21.36 12.21
C LEU A 402 19.77 -21.54 13.48
N ASP A 403 19.97 -20.64 14.44
CA ASP A 403 19.03 -20.45 15.54
C ASP A 403 17.60 -20.23 14.99
N PRO A 404 16.57 -20.89 15.54
CA PRO A 404 15.21 -20.81 15.00
C PRO A 404 14.64 -19.39 14.92
N ILE A 405 14.99 -18.50 15.87
CA ILE A 405 14.49 -17.12 15.88
C ILE A 405 15.16 -16.32 14.76
N LEU A 406 16.48 -16.46 14.58
CA LEU A 406 17.22 -15.82 13.50
C LEU A 406 16.77 -16.34 12.12
N ALA A 407 16.60 -17.67 11.99
CA ALA A 407 16.10 -18.31 10.78
C ALA A 407 14.72 -17.79 10.40
N TYR A 408 13.81 -17.70 11.39
CA TYR A 408 12.46 -17.17 11.19
C TYR A 408 12.50 -15.70 10.74
N LYS A 409 13.25 -14.84 11.44
CA LYS A 409 13.38 -13.41 11.08
C LYS A 409 13.88 -13.23 9.66
N LEU A 410 14.98 -13.87 9.29
CA LEU A 410 15.55 -13.76 7.94
C LEU A 410 14.62 -14.34 6.85
N SER A 411 13.94 -15.45 7.13
CA SER A 411 12.94 -16.03 6.21
C SER A 411 11.72 -15.11 6.06
N SER A 412 11.30 -14.46 7.14
CA SER A 412 10.17 -13.52 7.16
C SER A 412 10.45 -12.23 6.37
N MET A 413 11.73 -11.88 6.22
CA MET A 413 12.23 -10.83 5.33
C MET A 413 12.31 -11.27 3.86
N GLY A 414 12.10 -12.56 3.55
CA GLY A 414 12.26 -13.13 2.21
C GLY A 414 13.71 -13.40 1.81
N LEU A 415 14.69 -13.16 2.71
CA LEU A 415 16.11 -13.30 2.40
C LEU A 415 16.59 -14.75 2.30
N LEU A 416 15.88 -15.67 2.97
CA LEU A 416 16.22 -17.09 3.04
C LEU A 416 15.07 -17.97 2.56
N LYS A 417 15.44 -19.18 2.10
CA LYS A 417 14.52 -20.29 1.83
C LYS A 417 14.84 -21.46 2.76
N GLN A 418 13.80 -22.16 3.18
CA GLN A 418 13.92 -23.34 4.00
C GLN A 418 14.25 -24.57 3.13
N SER A 419 15.19 -25.39 3.58
CA SER A 419 15.61 -26.64 2.96
C SER A 419 15.67 -27.71 4.04
N GLY A 420 14.52 -28.34 4.31
CA GLY A 420 14.34 -29.18 5.50
C GLY A 420 14.52 -28.36 6.78
N ASP A 421 15.44 -28.80 7.63
CA ASP A 421 15.71 -28.19 8.95
C ASP A 421 16.74 -27.05 8.85
N LYS A 422 17.28 -26.84 7.65
CA LYS A 422 18.34 -25.89 7.34
C LYS A 422 17.82 -24.78 6.44
N VAL A 423 18.62 -23.75 6.24
CA VAL A 423 18.32 -22.60 5.38
C VAL A 423 19.36 -22.41 4.30
N VAL A 424 18.92 -21.87 3.18
CA VAL A 424 19.75 -21.46 2.04
C VAL A 424 19.38 -20.02 1.64
N PRO A 425 20.22 -19.31 0.88
CA PRO A 425 19.85 -18.02 0.31
C PRO A 425 18.54 -18.11 -0.48
N GLY A 426 17.70 -17.07 -0.38
CA GLY A 426 16.42 -17.03 -1.07
C GLY A 426 16.58 -17.08 -2.59
N TYR A 427 17.55 -16.34 -3.12
CA TYR A 427 17.95 -16.35 -4.53
C TYR A 427 19.29 -15.64 -4.71
N GLU A 428 19.85 -15.77 -5.91
CA GLU A 428 21.24 -15.42 -6.18
C GLU A 428 21.54 -13.92 -6.04
N LEU A 429 20.56 -13.04 -6.31
CA LEU A 429 20.70 -11.60 -6.10
C LEU A 429 21.16 -11.27 -4.67
N TYR A 430 20.54 -11.90 -3.67
CA TYR A 430 20.91 -11.66 -2.28
C TYR A 430 22.27 -12.23 -1.94
N ARG A 431 22.59 -13.44 -2.42
CA ARG A 431 23.91 -14.05 -2.21
C ARG A 431 25.01 -13.13 -2.72
N ARG A 432 24.90 -12.64 -3.96
CA ARG A 432 25.90 -11.74 -4.55
C ARG A 432 26.01 -10.43 -3.78
N TYR A 433 24.88 -9.77 -3.51
CA TYR A 433 24.88 -8.46 -2.86
C TYR A 433 25.52 -8.49 -1.46
N PHE A 434 25.09 -9.42 -0.61
CA PHE A 434 25.57 -9.44 0.78
C PHE A 434 27.01 -9.97 0.92
N LEU A 435 27.53 -10.71 -0.08
CA LEU A 435 28.96 -11.05 -0.15
C LEU A 435 29.82 -9.84 -0.59
N GLU A 436 29.34 -9.02 -1.51
CA GLU A 436 30.03 -7.80 -1.98
C GLU A 436 30.04 -6.68 -0.92
N VAL A 437 28.95 -6.51 -0.18
CA VAL A 437 28.90 -5.51 0.90
C VAL A 437 29.93 -5.86 2.00
N LYS A 438 30.12 -7.15 2.29
CA LYS A 438 31.15 -7.61 3.23
C LYS A 438 32.56 -7.27 2.76
N SER A 439 32.87 -7.44 1.48
CA SER A 439 34.20 -7.07 0.96
C SER A 439 34.43 -5.56 0.98
N SER A 440 33.39 -4.74 1.03
CA SER A 440 33.52 -3.28 1.15
C SER A 440 33.73 -2.81 2.61
N ILE A 441 33.24 -3.58 3.59
CA ILE A 441 33.34 -3.26 5.03
C ILE A 441 34.65 -3.79 5.64
N ILE A 442 35.21 -4.90 5.13
CA ILE A 442 36.50 -5.44 5.63
C ILE A 442 37.70 -4.54 5.25
N TYR A 443 37.53 -3.62 4.29
CA TYR A 443 38.57 -2.68 3.83
C TYR A 443 38.37 -1.23 4.33
N GLN A 444 37.49 -1.00 5.31
CA GLN A 444 37.41 0.23 6.11
C GLN A 444 37.78 -0.10 7.55
#